data_AF-A0A086B290-F1
#
_entry.id   AF-A0A086B290-F1
#
_cell.length_a   1.000
_cell.length_b   1.000
_cell.length_c   1.000
_cell.angle_alpha   90.00
_cell.angle_beta   90.00
_cell.angle_gamma   90.00
#
_symmetry.space_group_name_H-M   'P 1'
#
loop_
_entity.id
_entity.type
_entity.pdbx_description
1 polymer ?
#
loop_
_entity_poly.entity_id
_entity_poly.type
_entity_poly.pdbx_seq_one_letter_code
_entity_poly.pdbx_strand_id
1 'polypeptide(L)'
;MKLNKSKEIDILINTPWKIEENNRINYIIENKSNKTYVIDRDGFEGVSYWLFNNEKLNQIDRWRGYYARYNDDDCANDLIIIKPKQKIDTTLNLNDLDKGIYDLSKSGKYIWNVKSNHSKKNTMPSTCKSYINSLEKKGYIILEDSIVAKIPFVR
;
A
#
# COMPACT_ATOMS: atom_id res chain seq x y z
N MET A 1 -4.96 6.12 12.46
CA MET A 1 -5.15 4.67 12.74
C MET A 1 -4.00 3.88 12.15
N LYS A 2 -3.41 2.94 12.89
CA LYS A 2 -2.39 2.02 12.36
C LYS A 2 -3.02 0.85 11.60
N LEU A 3 -2.45 0.49 10.46
CA LEU A 3 -3.00 -0.51 9.52
C LEU A 3 -2.26 -1.85 9.54
N ASN A 4 -0.94 -1.81 9.70
CA ASN A 4 -0.06 -2.95 9.52
C ASN A 4 0.32 -3.63 10.85
N LYS A 5 1.01 -4.79 10.80
CA LYS A 5 1.37 -5.56 12.01
C LYS A 5 2.79 -5.32 12.50
N SER A 6 3.70 -4.81 11.67
CA SER A 6 5.10 -4.58 12.08
C SER A 6 5.20 -3.77 13.37
N LYS A 7 6.16 -4.10 14.22
CA LYS A 7 6.48 -3.30 15.43
C LYS A 7 7.45 -2.17 15.12
N GLU A 8 8.20 -2.30 14.03
CA GLU A 8 9.30 -1.40 13.64
C GLU A 8 8.86 -0.34 12.63
N ILE A 9 7.90 -0.67 11.75
CA ILE A 9 7.29 0.26 10.81
C ILE A 9 5.81 0.41 11.17
N ASP A 10 5.32 1.65 11.20
CA ASP A 10 3.90 1.95 11.23
C ASP A 10 3.46 2.48 9.87
N ILE A 11 2.38 1.92 9.34
CA ILE A 11 1.62 2.48 8.22
C ILE A 11 0.33 3.01 8.81
N LEU A 12 0.15 4.32 8.77
CA LEU A 12 -0.94 5.03 9.39
C LEU A 12 -1.81 5.72 8.34
N ILE A 13 -3.10 5.84 8.65
CA ILE A 13 -4.07 6.62 7.88
C ILE A 13 -4.91 7.48 8.81
N ASN A 14 -5.28 8.68 8.36
CA ASN A 14 -6.25 9.54 9.04
C ASN A 14 -7.67 9.14 8.63
N THR A 15 -8.51 8.86 9.62
CA THR A 15 -9.87 8.32 9.41
C THR A 15 -10.92 9.05 10.26
N PRO A 16 -12.20 9.09 9.83
CA PRO A 16 -12.70 8.60 8.55
C PRO A 16 -12.19 9.46 7.39
N TRP A 17 -11.83 8.83 6.28
CA TRP A 17 -11.31 9.54 5.11
C TRP A 17 -12.46 10.03 4.23
N LYS A 18 -12.35 11.23 3.65
CA LYS A 18 -13.41 11.84 2.83
C LYS A 18 -13.23 11.49 1.36
N ILE A 19 -14.23 10.84 0.77
CA ILE A 19 -14.22 10.48 -0.66
C ILE A 19 -14.46 11.75 -1.49
N GLU A 20 -13.39 12.25 -2.12
CA GLU A 20 -13.41 13.42 -3.01
C GLU A 20 -13.03 13.01 -4.45
N GLU A 21 -13.53 13.76 -5.44
CA GLU A 21 -13.24 13.55 -6.86
C GLU A 21 -11.75 13.88 -7.14
N ASN A 22 -10.88 12.85 -7.16
CA ASN A 22 -9.44 12.81 -7.49
C ASN A 22 -8.43 12.56 -6.38
N ASN A 23 -8.82 12.23 -5.15
CA ASN A 23 -7.82 12.07 -4.10
C ASN A 23 -7.22 10.66 -4.01
N ARG A 24 -5.89 10.59 -4.19
CA ARG A 24 -5.08 9.46 -3.75
C ARG A 24 -5.08 9.44 -2.23
N ILE A 25 -5.32 8.27 -1.63
CA ILE A 25 -5.27 8.12 -0.17
C ILE A 25 -3.82 8.34 0.29
N ASN A 26 -3.61 9.36 1.12
CA ASN A 26 -2.32 9.62 1.74
C ASN A 26 -2.18 8.81 3.03
N TYR A 27 -1.02 8.20 3.19
CA TYR A 27 -0.60 7.42 4.34
C TYR A 27 0.63 8.06 4.96
N ILE A 28 0.76 7.88 6.27
CA ILE A 28 1.99 8.19 6.97
C ILE A 28 2.74 6.88 7.18
N ILE A 29 4.00 6.82 6.74
CA ILE A 29 4.91 5.73 7.10
C ILE A 29 5.89 6.27 8.13
N GLU A 30 5.97 5.61 9.28
CA GLU A 30 6.88 5.96 10.36
C GLU A 30 7.76 4.77 10.71
N ASN A 31 9.08 4.96 10.62
CA ASN A 31 10.06 3.99 11.04
C ASN A 31 10.48 4.26 12.48
N LYS A 32 10.08 3.38 13.39
CA LYS A 32 10.38 3.46 14.82
C LYS A 32 11.69 2.77 15.21
N SER A 33 12.35 2.09 14.27
CA SER A 33 13.59 1.35 14.50
C SER A 33 14.85 2.18 14.18
N ASN A 34 16.01 1.56 14.34
CA ASN A 34 17.31 2.08 13.92
C ASN A 34 17.78 1.52 12.56
N LYS A 35 16.92 0.80 11.83
CA LYS A 35 17.24 0.14 10.55
C LYS A 35 16.64 0.93 9.39
N THR A 36 17.15 0.72 8.17
CA THR A 36 16.56 1.29 6.95
C THR A 36 15.67 0.25 6.28
N TYR A 37 14.45 0.63 5.91
CA TYR A 37 13.53 -0.26 5.20
C TYR A 37 13.31 0.20 3.76
N VAL A 38 13.05 -0.78 2.90
CA VAL A 38 12.57 -0.59 1.54
C VAL A 38 11.15 -1.11 1.49
N ILE A 39 10.25 -0.28 0.98
CA ILE A 39 8.83 -0.58 0.83
C ILE A 39 8.49 -0.35 -0.63
N ASP A 40 7.86 -1.35 -1.23
CA ASP A 40 7.27 -1.22 -2.55
C ASP A 40 5.88 -0.59 -2.42
N ARG A 41 5.69 0.54 -3.08
CA ARG A 41 4.42 1.28 -3.07
C ARG A 41 3.26 0.42 -3.58
N ASP A 42 3.53 -0.44 -4.55
CA ASP A 42 2.54 -1.27 -5.24
C ASP A 42 2.68 -2.76 -4.88
N GLY A 43 3.49 -3.06 -3.86
CA GLY A 43 3.83 -4.42 -3.51
C GLY A 43 2.85 -5.14 -2.57
N PHE A 44 1.80 -4.47 -2.09
CA PHE A 44 0.80 -5.14 -1.28
C PHE A 44 -0.15 -5.94 -2.17
N GLU A 45 -0.18 -7.25 -1.96
CA GLU A 45 -1.05 -8.17 -2.69
C GLU A 45 -2.03 -8.85 -1.76
N GLY A 46 -3.30 -8.93 -2.15
CA GLY A 46 -4.28 -9.72 -1.43
C GLY A 46 -5.72 -9.52 -1.89
N VAL A 47 -6.64 -9.49 -0.94
CA VAL A 47 -8.07 -9.34 -1.20
C VAL A 47 -8.58 -8.11 -0.46
N SER A 48 -9.26 -7.25 -1.20
CA SER A 48 -9.99 -6.12 -0.64
C SER A 48 -11.38 -6.05 -1.26
N TYR A 49 -12.27 -5.36 -0.56
CA TYR A 49 -13.61 -5.04 -1.05
C TYR A 49 -14.21 -3.90 -0.25
N TRP A 50 -15.16 -3.22 -0.86
CA TRP A 50 -15.90 -2.14 -0.22
C TRP A 50 -17.21 -2.62 0.38
N LEU A 51 -17.56 -2.04 1.52
CA LEU A 51 -18.88 -2.10 2.11
C LEU A 51 -19.53 -0.71 2.04
N PHE A 52 -20.83 -0.65 1.78
CA PHE A 52 -21.68 0.53 1.95
C PHE A 52 -22.78 0.17 2.93
N ASN A 53 -22.93 0.93 4.02
CA ASN A 53 -23.89 0.61 5.10
C ASN A 53 -23.82 -0.86 5.58
N ASN A 54 -22.61 -1.40 5.68
CA ASN A 54 -22.28 -2.80 6.04
C ASN A 54 -22.62 -3.88 4.99
N GLU A 55 -23.10 -3.52 3.81
CA GLU A 55 -23.34 -4.46 2.71
C GLU A 55 -22.20 -4.41 1.70
N LYS A 56 -21.77 -5.59 1.20
CA LYS A 56 -20.68 -5.68 0.23
C LYS A 56 -21.10 -5.10 -1.11
N LEU A 57 -20.32 -4.16 -1.62
CA LEU A 57 -20.53 -3.61 -2.95
C LEU A 57 -20.06 -4.59 -4.03
N ASN A 58 -20.80 -4.61 -5.13
CA ASN A 58 -20.36 -5.25 -6.37
C ASN A 58 -19.44 -4.29 -7.14
N GLN A 59 -18.44 -4.87 -7.81
CA GLN A 59 -17.60 -4.12 -8.74
C GLN A 59 -18.45 -3.72 -9.95
N ILE A 60 -18.33 -2.47 -10.38
CA ILE A 60 -18.99 -1.98 -11.60
C ILE A 60 -18.13 -2.20 -12.83
N ASP A 61 -16.81 -2.29 -12.64
CA ASP A 61 -15.83 -2.55 -13.69
C ASP A 61 -14.51 -3.03 -13.06
N ARG A 62 -13.51 -3.33 -13.89
CA ARG A 62 -12.18 -3.72 -13.48
C ARG A 62 -11.11 -3.00 -14.30
N TRP A 63 -10.16 -2.36 -13.62
CA TRP A 63 -8.98 -1.77 -14.24
C TRP A 63 -8.16 -2.84 -14.97
N ARG A 64 -7.78 -2.53 -16.22
CA ARG A 64 -6.93 -3.38 -17.06
C ARG A 64 -5.59 -2.68 -17.25
N GLY A 65 -4.52 -3.37 -16.90
CA GLY A 65 -3.16 -2.84 -16.98
C GLY A 65 -2.25 -3.55 -15.99
N TYR A 66 -0.95 -3.52 -16.25
CA TYR A 66 0.06 -4.00 -15.31
C TYR A 66 0.97 -2.82 -15.00
N TYR A 67 1.23 -2.63 -13.72
CA TYR A 67 2.33 -1.77 -13.30
C TYR A 67 3.64 -2.48 -13.69
N ALA A 68 4.47 -1.81 -14.49
CA ALA A 68 5.67 -2.41 -15.07
C ALA A 68 6.90 -1.56 -14.74
N ARG A 69 7.94 -2.22 -14.25
CA ARG A 69 9.30 -1.68 -14.12
C ARG A 69 10.20 -2.46 -15.07
N TYR A 70 10.92 -1.78 -15.95
CA TYR A 70 11.70 -2.41 -17.02
C TYR A 70 13.19 -2.49 -16.67
N ASN A 71 13.68 -1.60 -15.81
CA ASN A 71 15.09 -1.52 -15.43
C ASN A 71 15.27 -1.13 -13.94
N ASP A 72 16.51 -1.15 -13.46
CA ASP A 72 16.87 -0.80 -12.08
C ASP A 72 16.55 0.67 -11.73
N ASP A 73 16.55 1.59 -12.69
CA ASP A 73 16.21 3.01 -12.46
C ASP A 73 14.71 3.19 -12.19
N ASP A 74 13.85 2.47 -12.92
CA ASP A 74 12.41 2.42 -12.65
C ASP A 74 12.16 1.92 -11.22
N CYS A 75 12.90 0.90 -10.79
CA CYS A 75 12.84 0.39 -9.43
C CYS A 75 13.32 1.41 -8.40
N ALA A 76 14.41 2.13 -8.67
CA ALA A 76 14.92 3.15 -7.78
C ALA A 76 13.96 4.32 -7.58
N ASN A 77 13.18 4.68 -8.61
CA ASN A 77 12.23 5.80 -8.57
C ASN A 77 10.95 5.48 -7.78
N ASP A 78 10.52 4.22 -7.80
CA ASP A 78 9.22 3.84 -7.23
C ASP A 78 9.28 3.24 -5.83
N LEU A 79 10.44 2.65 -5.46
CA LEU A 79 10.64 2.11 -4.13
C LEU A 79 10.77 3.21 -3.08
N ILE A 80 10.06 3.05 -1.97
CA ILE A 80 10.14 3.93 -0.82
C ILE A 80 11.27 3.45 0.09
N ILE A 81 12.29 4.28 0.28
CA ILE A 81 13.36 4.04 1.25
C ILE A 81 13.07 4.88 2.51
N ILE A 82 12.78 4.22 3.62
CA ILE A 82 12.53 4.88 4.91
C ILE A 82 13.70 4.66 5.87
N LYS A 83 14.41 5.76 6.16
CA LYS A 83 15.59 5.81 7.03
C LYS A 83 15.21 5.59 8.50
N PRO A 84 16.18 5.30 9.38
CA PRO A 84 15.96 5.22 10.82
C PRO A 84 15.24 6.45 11.36
N LYS A 85 14.22 6.24 12.21
CA LYS A 85 13.45 7.32 12.86
C LYS A 85 12.75 8.29 11.90
N GLN A 86 12.72 7.98 10.61
CA GLN A 86 12.09 8.83 9.61
C GLN A 86 10.57 8.64 9.62
N LYS A 87 9.87 9.74 9.35
CA LYS A 87 8.44 9.78 9.09
C LYS A 87 8.21 10.47 7.75
N ILE A 88 7.37 9.89 6.89
CA ILE A 88 7.03 10.45 5.58
C ILE A 88 5.52 10.35 5.34
N ASP A 89 5.02 11.29 4.55
CA ASP A 89 3.70 11.25 3.93
C ASP A 89 3.85 10.70 2.50
N THR A 90 3.06 9.70 2.15
CA THR A 90 3.13 9.03 0.85
C THR A 90 1.84 8.31 0.49
N THR A 91 1.69 7.97 -0.79
CA THR A 91 0.63 7.08 -1.25
C THR A 91 1.12 5.63 -1.23
N LEU A 92 0.21 4.70 -0.95
CA LEU A 92 0.42 3.26 -1.07
C LEU A 92 -0.78 2.63 -1.80
N ASN A 93 -0.50 1.66 -2.65
CA ASN A 93 -1.52 0.75 -3.11
C ASN A 93 -1.56 -0.43 -2.14
N LEU A 94 -2.63 -0.53 -1.35
CA LEU A 94 -2.76 -1.58 -0.34
C LEU A 94 -3.27 -2.91 -0.93
N ASN A 95 -3.60 -2.95 -2.23
CA ASN A 95 -3.92 -4.17 -2.94
C ASN A 95 -3.78 -4.02 -4.47
N ASP A 96 -2.60 -4.28 -5.02
CA ASP A 96 -2.36 -4.16 -6.47
C ASP A 96 -3.13 -5.18 -7.32
N LEU A 97 -3.47 -6.33 -6.74
CA LEU A 97 -4.26 -7.35 -7.42
C LEU A 97 -5.76 -6.97 -7.54
N ASP A 98 -6.28 -6.21 -6.59
CA ASP A 98 -7.66 -5.73 -6.62
C ASP A 98 -7.79 -4.52 -7.53
N LYS A 99 -8.05 -4.83 -8.80
CA LYS A 99 -8.33 -3.84 -9.85
C LYS A 99 -9.82 -3.51 -9.92
N GLY A 100 -10.61 -3.84 -8.89
CA GLY A 100 -12.03 -3.58 -8.87
C GLY A 100 -12.35 -2.08 -8.85
N ILE A 101 -13.20 -1.63 -9.76
CA ILE A 101 -13.79 -0.29 -9.74
C ILE A 101 -15.14 -0.41 -9.06
N TYR A 102 -15.39 0.46 -8.07
CA TYR A 102 -16.61 0.47 -7.26
C TYR A 102 -17.33 1.80 -7.43
N ASP A 103 -18.66 1.76 -7.47
CA ASP A 103 -19.48 2.98 -7.39
C ASP A 103 -19.51 3.49 -5.94
N LEU A 104 -18.74 4.54 -5.68
CA LEU A 104 -18.66 5.22 -4.40
C LEU A 104 -19.37 6.60 -4.45
N SER A 105 -20.34 6.80 -5.35
CA SER A 105 -21.01 8.08 -5.58
C SER A 105 -22.04 8.49 -4.52
N LYS A 106 -22.63 7.50 -3.83
CA LYS A 106 -23.70 7.73 -2.86
C LYS A 106 -23.17 8.37 -1.58
N SER A 107 -23.91 9.32 -1.00
CA SER A 107 -23.58 9.83 0.34
C SER A 107 -23.79 8.75 1.39
N GLY A 108 -22.89 8.70 2.38
CA GLY A 108 -22.99 7.75 3.48
C GLY A 108 -21.65 7.21 3.98
N LYS A 109 -21.74 6.09 4.71
CA LYS A 109 -20.59 5.45 5.35
C LYS A 109 -20.12 4.27 4.52
N TYR A 110 -18.84 4.30 4.19
CA TYR A 110 -18.15 3.25 3.48
C TYR A 110 -17.10 2.61 4.39
N ILE A 111 -16.82 1.33 4.16
CA ILE A 111 -15.70 0.63 4.78
C ILE A 111 -14.91 -0.07 3.69
N TRP A 112 -13.63 0.25 3.58
CA TRP A 112 -12.71 -0.52 2.77
C TRP A 112 -12.10 -1.62 3.64
N ASN A 113 -12.49 -2.87 3.37
CA ASN A 113 -11.91 -4.04 4.01
C ASN A 113 -10.67 -4.44 3.22
N VAL A 114 -9.50 -4.41 3.86
CA VAL A 114 -8.21 -4.70 3.25
C VAL A 114 -7.57 -5.89 3.97
N LYS A 115 -7.17 -6.90 3.19
CA LYS A 115 -6.33 -8.00 3.64
C LYS A 115 -5.23 -8.22 2.61
N SER A 116 -4.02 -7.77 2.90
CA SER A 116 -2.88 -7.85 1.96
C SER A 116 -1.57 -8.12 2.68
N ASN A 117 -0.60 -8.64 1.93
CA ASN A 117 0.75 -8.89 2.39
C ASN A 117 1.75 -8.19 1.48
N HIS A 118 2.83 -7.69 2.06
CA HIS A 118 3.98 -7.13 1.37
C HIS A 118 5.18 -8.02 1.69
N SER A 119 5.83 -8.54 0.65
CA SER A 119 7.03 -9.38 0.77
C SER A 119 7.91 -9.28 -0.46
N LYS A 120 9.21 -9.53 -0.32
CA LYS A 120 10.15 -9.55 -1.45
C LYS A 120 9.70 -10.42 -2.62
N LYS A 121 8.97 -11.52 -2.34
CA LYS A 121 8.48 -12.47 -3.35
C LYS A 121 7.28 -11.94 -4.14
N ASN A 122 6.37 -11.25 -3.45
CA ASN A 122 5.10 -10.79 -4.02
C ASN A 122 5.25 -9.42 -4.66
N THR A 123 6.16 -8.58 -4.14
CA THR A 123 6.19 -7.16 -4.50
C THR A 123 7.06 -6.88 -5.73
N MET A 124 8.00 -7.77 -6.07
CA MET A 124 9.17 -7.35 -6.84
C MET A 124 9.25 -7.98 -8.23
N PRO A 125 9.13 -7.20 -9.31
CA PRO A 125 9.46 -7.64 -10.66
C PRO A 125 10.90 -8.18 -10.74
N SER A 126 11.12 -9.21 -11.57
CA SER A 126 12.44 -9.80 -11.77
C SER A 126 13.49 -8.79 -12.25
N THR A 127 13.04 -7.74 -12.94
CA THR A 127 13.83 -6.59 -13.41
C THR A 127 14.44 -5.77 -12.29
N CYS A 128 13.85 -5.75 -11.08
CA CYS A 128 14.39 -5.02 -9.93
C CYS A 128 15.39 -5.81 -9.09
N LYS A 129 15.65 -7.08 -9.43
CA LYS A 129 16.44 -7.99 -8.58
C LYS A 129 17.85 -7.46 -8.33
N SER A 130 18.49 -6.88 -9.35
CA SER A 130 19.84 -6.32 -9.26
C SER A 130 19.87 -5.17 -8.26
N TYR A 131 18.98 -4.18 -8.43
CA TYR A 131 18.87 -3.04 -7.52
C TYR A 131 18.60 -3.46 -6.08
N ILE A 132 17.63 -4.36 -5.85
CA ILE A 132 17.30 -4.85 -4.50
C ILE A 132 18.49 -5.54 -3.83
N ASN A 133 19.20 -6.41 -4.54
CA ASN A 133 20.39 -7.05 -4.00
C ASN A 133 21.47 -6.01 -3.62
N SER A 134 21.56 -4.91 -4.37
CA SER A 134 22.47 -3.80 -4.05
C SER A 134 22.09 -3.08 -2.76
N LEU A 135 20.80 -2.91 -2.47
CA LEU A 135 20.28 -2.32 -1.24
C LEU A 135 20.48 -3.25 -0.04
N GLU A 136 20.21 -4.55 -0.19
CA GLU A 136 20.44 -5.54 0.86
C GLU A 136 21.93 -5.63 1.25
N LYS A 137 22.84 -5.54 0.28
CA LYS A 137 24.29 -5.44 0.54
C LYS A 137 24.69 -4.19 1.34
N LYS A 138 23.90 -3.12 1.25
CA LYS A 138 24.06 -1.90 2.08
C LYS A 138 23.42 -2.04 3.46
N GLY A 139 22.83 -3.20 3.78
CA GLY A 139 22.15 -3.48 5.04
C GLY A 139 20.69 -3.03 5.08
N TYR A 140 20.07 -2.72 3.93
CA TYR A 140 18.68 -2.29 3.89
C TYR A 140 17.76 -3.52 3.94
N ILE A 141 16.60 -3.37 4.56
CA ILE A 141 15.68 -4.48 4.81
C ILE A 141 14.41 -4.28 4.00
N ILE A 142 14.06 -5.24 3.14
CA ILE A 142 12.76 -5.23 2.49
C ILE A 142 11.69 -5.46 3.54
N LEU A 143 10.65 -4.62 3.56
CA LEU A 143 9.55 -4.78 4.49
C LEU A 143 8.86 -6.13 4.23
N GLU A 144 8.71 -6.93 5.28
CA GLU A 144 7.89 -8.14 5.30
C GLU A 144 6.75 -7.88 6.29
N ASP A 145 5.54 -7.65 5.78
CA ASP A 145 4.41 -7.23 6.62
C ASP A 145 3.05 -7.62 6.03
N SER A 146 2.01 -7.45 6.85
CA SER A 146 0.62 -7.69 6.48
C SER A 146 -0.27 -6.58 7.00
N ILE A 147 -1.32 -6.28 6.22
CA ILE A 147 -2.39 -5.38 6.59
C ILE A 147 -3.67 -6.20 6.68
N VAL A 148 -4.38 -6.07 7.81
CA VAL A 148 -5.73 -6.60 8.00
C VAL A 148 -6.53 -5.48 8.66
N ALA A 149 -7.20 -4.67 7.85
CA ALA A 149 -7.81 -3.43 8.30
C ALA A 149 -9.23 -3.26 7.75
N LYS A 150 -10.07 -2.61 8.56
CA LYS A 150 -11.35 -2.04 8.14
C LYS A 150 -11.20 -0.53 8.19
N ILE A 151 -11.07 0.09 7.03
CA ILE A 151 -10.77 1.52 6.93
C ILE A 151 -12.08 2.26 6.68
N PRO A 152 -12.54 3.14 7.60
CA PRO A 152 -13.79 3.85 7.41
C PRO A 152 -13.60 5.08 6.51
N PHE A 153 -14.58 5.28 5.64
CA PHE A 153 -14.69 6.38 4.68
C PHE A 153 -16.06 7.04 4.78
N VAL A 154 -16.14 8.32 4.44
CA VAL A 154 -17.39 9.09 4.36
C VAL A 154 -17.46 9.85 3.05
N ARG A 155 -18.67 9.93 2.49
CA ARG A 155 -19.01 10.81 1.36
C ARG A 155 -20.24 11.65 1.73
#